data_AF-A0A8B3N983-F1
#
_entry.id   AF-A0A8B3N983-F1
#
_cell.length_a   1.000
_cell.length_b   1.000
_cell.length_c   1.000
_cell.angle_alpha   90.00
_cell.angle_beta   90.00
_cell.angle_gamma   90.00
#
_symmetry.space_group_name_H-M   'P 1'
#
loop_
_entity.id
_entity.type
_entity.pdbx_description
1 polymer ?
#
loop_
_entity_poly.entity_id
_entity_poly.type
_entity_poly.pdbx_seq_one_letter_code
_entity_poly.pdbx_strand_id
1 'polypeptide(L)'
;MVRLDERLARSPVRDGFVERQHFADAAAALWLEGELVHVEDLVLHDAHMDVRAPTHELTRAHAVLRARRQIFGRAPDWALGR
;
A
#
# COMPACT_ATOMS: atom_id res chain seq x y z
N MET A 1 -2.61 17.83 -1.24
CA MET A 1 -3.13 16.86 -0.26
C MET A 1 -4.39 17.38 0.43
N VAL A 2 -4.34 18.51 1.14
CA VAL A 2 -5.46 19.12 1.91
C VAL A 2 -6.86 19.00 1.27
N ARG A 3 -7.05 19.47 0.03
CA ARG A 3 -8.37 19.44 -0.62
C ARG A 3 -8.90 18.02 -0.90
N LEU A 4 -8.01 17.06 -1.18
CA LEU A 4 -8.40 15.68 -1.42
C LEU A 4 -8.77 15.00 -0.10
N ASP A 5 -7.98 15.24 0.94
CA ASP A 5 -8.18 14.66 2.28
C ASP A 5 -9.53 15.10 2.86
N GLU A 6 -9.88 16.39 2.75
CA GLU A 6 -11.18 16.93 3.18
C GLU A 6 -12.37 16.33 2.41
N ARG A 7 -12.18 16.03 1.11
CA ARG A 7 -13.23 15.42 0.29
C ARG A 7 -13.40 13.94 0.65
N LEU A 8 -12.30 13.22 0.81
CA LEU A 8 -12.32 11.81 1.19
C LEU A 8 -12.89 11.63 2.60
N ALA A 9 -12.60 12.53 3.54
CA ALA A 9 -13.15 12.48 4.90
C ALA A 9 -14.68 12.46 4.96
N ARG A 10 -15.36 13.01 3.95
CA ARG A 10 -16.83 13.06 3.85
C ARG A 10 -17.41 12.06 2.84
N SER A 11 -16.57 11.22 2.23
CA SER A 11 -16.96 10.35 1.13
C SER A 11 -17.29 8.94 1.60
N PRO A 12 -18.38 8.32 1.10
CA PRO A 12 -18.68 6.92 1.42
C PRO A 12 -17.66 5.93 0.83
N VAL A 13 -16.81 6.36 -0.11
CA VAL A 13 -15.78 5.52 -0.73
C VAL A 13 -14.38 5.74 -0.15
N ARG A 14 -14.26 6.48 0.96
CA ARG A 14 -12.97 6.82 1.60
C ARG A 14 -12.09 5.60 1.79
N ASP A 15 -12.61 4.59 2.48
CA ASP A 15 -11.81 3.45 2.89
C ASP A 15 -11.37 2.63 1.68
N GLY A 16 -12.29 2.44 0.71
CA GLY A 16 -11.95 1.81 -0.56
C GLY A 16 -10.92 2.58 -1.39
N PHE A 17 -10.90 3.93 -1.31
CA PHE A 17 -9.88 4.74 -1.95
C PHE A 17 -8.52 4.54 -1.27
N VAL A 18 -8.48 4.63 0.07
CA VAL A 18 -7.26 4.47 0.87
C VAL A 18 -6.64 3.09 0.66
N GLU A 19 -7.43 2.01 0.71
CA GLU A 19 -6.95 0.65 0.49
C GLU A 19 -6.28 0.48 -0.88
N ARG A 20 -6.88 1.02 -1.95
CA ARG A 20 -6.29 0.98 -3.30
C ARG A 20 -5.04 1.85 -3.42
N GLN A 21 -5.02 2.99 -2.72
CA GLN A 21 -3.89 3.90 -2.73
C GLN A 21 -2.64 3.26 -2.10
N HIS A 22 -2.79 2.35 -1.13
CA HIS A 22 -1.65 1.62 -0.57
C HIS A 22 -0.93 0.73 -1.61
N PHE A 23 -1.67 0.09 -2.52
CA PHE A 23 -1.08 -0.67 -3.62
C PHE A 23 -0.34 0.23 -4.61
N ALA A 24 -0.96 1.36 -5.00
CA ALA A 24 -0.35 2.32 -5.91
C ALA A 24 0.92 2.95 -5.30
N ASP A 25 0.91 3.28 -4.01
CA ASP A 25 2.07 3.80 -3.29
C ASP A 25 3.21 2.78 -3.22
N ALA A 26 2.90 1.51 -2.94
CA ALA A 26 3.91 0.44 -2.92
C ALA A 26 4.56 0.25 -4.31
N ALA A 27 3.76 0.17 -5.38
CA ALA A 27 4.28 0.05 -6.73
C ALA A 27 5.13 1.28 -7.14
N ALA A 28 4.69 2.48 -6.78
CA ALA A 28 5.44 3.72 -7.04
C ALA A 28 6.76 3.77 -6.25
N ALA A 29 6.80 3.27 -5.02
CA ALA A 29 8.03 3.21 -4.22
C ALA A 29 9.10 2.33 -4.89
N LEU A 30 8.71 1.16 -5.39
CA LEU A 30 9.62 0.27 -6.11
C LEU A 30 10.06 0.88 -7.45
N TRP A 31 9.15 1.58 -8.14
CA TRP A 31 9.49 2.28 -9.38
C TRP A 31 10.58 3.35 -9.17
N LEU A 32 10.53 4.10 -8.07
CA LEU A 32 11.57 5.07 -7.71
C LEU A 32 12.94 4.41 -7.48
N GLU A 33 12.95 3.15 -7.08
CA GLU A 33 14.17 2.35 -6.89
C GLU A 33 14.63 1.65 -8.18
N GLY A 34 13.90 1.82 -9.29
CA GLY A 34 14.20 1.21 -10.58
C GLY A 34 13.54 -0.15 -10.81
N GLU A 35 12.68 -0.60 -9.89
CA GLU A 35 11.99 -1.89 -9.98
C GLU A 35 10.56 -1.72 -10.48
N LEU A 36 10.12 -2.60 -11.38
CA LEU A 36 8.75 -2.59 -11.91
C LEU A 36 7.94 -3.73 -11.30
N VAL A 37 6.82 -3.38 -10.67
CA VAL A 37 5.87 -4.34 -10.10
C VAL A 37 4.48 -4.05 -10.65
N HIS A 38 3.86 -5.07 -11.23
CA HIS A 38 2.47 -4.99 -11.65
C HIS A 38 1.56 -4.92 -10.43
N VAL A 39 0.64 -3.96 -10.42
CA VAL A 39 -0.31 -3.80 -9.31
C VAL A 39 -1.20 -5.03 -9.18
N GLU A 40 -1.55 -5.66 -10.29
CA GLU A 40 -2.35 -6.89 -10.32
C GLU A 40 -1.65 -8.05 -9.62
N ASP A 41 -0.36 -8.26 -9.90
CA ASP A 41 0.44 -9.29 -9.24
C ASP A 41 0.56 -9.00 -7.73
N LEU A 42 0.73 -7.72 -7.33
CA LEU A 42 0.76 -7.32 -5.92
C LEU A 42 -0.59 -7.54 -5.21
N VAL A 43 -1.70 -7.26 -5.88
CA VAL A 43 -3.06 -7.51 -5.35
C VAL A 43 -3.30 -9.00 -5.17
N LEU A 44 -2.93 -9.82 -6.16
CA LEU A 44 -3.05 -11.28 -6.07
C LEU A 44 -2.16 -11.85 -4.97
N HIS A 45 -0.93 -11.36 -4.85
CA HIS A 45 0.01 -11.78 -3.82
C HIS A 45 -0.49 -11.46 -2.41
N ASP A 46 -1.00 -10.24 -2.17
CA ASP A 46 -1.62 -9.84 -0.90
C ASP A 46 -2.82 -10.72 -0.52
N ALA A 47 -3.58 -11.16 -1.53
CA ALA A 47 -4.70 -12.08 -1.38
C ALA A 47 -4.29 -13.57 -1.26
N HIS A 48 -2.99 -13.90 -1.29
CA HIS A 48 -2.49 -15.29 -1.36
C HIS A 48 -3.03 -16.06 -2.58
N MET A 49 -3.25 -15.36 -3.69
CA MET A 49 -3.79 -15.86 -4.95
C MET A 49 -2.75 -15.81 -6.07
N ASP A 50 -1.48 -16.01 -5.73
CA ASP A 50 -0.37 -16.01 -6.69
C ASP A 50 -0.61 -17.00 -7.83
N VAL A 51 -0.56 -16.50 -9.07
CA VAL A 51 -0.65 -17.34 -10.28
C VAL A 51 0.71 -17.91 -10.70
N ARG A 52 1.80 -17.34 -10.18
CA ARG A 52 3.20 -17.66 -10.48
C ARG A 52 4.02 -17.53 -9.19
N ALA A 53 5.19 -18.15 -9.13
CA ALA A 53 6.09 -17.98 -7.98
C ALA A 53 6.45 -16.49 -7.80
N PRO A 54 6.42 -15.95 -6.56
CA PRO A 54 6.62 -14.53 -6.33
C PRO A 54 8.06 -14.12 -6.64
N THR A 55 8.22 -12.99 -7.33
CA THR A 55 9.53 -12.41 -7.60
C THR A 55 10.07 -11.69 -6.35
N HIS A 56 11.36 -11.38 -6.38
CA HIS A 56 11.99 -10.63 -5.30
C HIS A 56 11.39 -9.22 -5.17
N GLU A 57 11.13 -8.57 -6.30
CA GLU A 57 10.54 -7.23 -6.39
C GLU A 57 9.10 -7.23 -5.88
N LEU A 58 8.33 -8.29 -6.20
CA LEU A 58 6.97 -8.49 -5.69
C LEU A 58 6.96 -8.67 -4.16
N THR A 59 7.89 -9.45 -3.63
CA THR A 59 8.07 -9.65 -2.19
C THR A 59 8.40 -8.34 -1.48
N ARG A 60 9.27 -7.51 -2.08
CA ARG A 60 9.63 -6.19 -1.55
C ARG A 60 8.45 -5.21 -1.62
N ALA A 61 7.71 -5.16 -2.72
CA ALA A 61 6.50 -4.35 -2.84
C ALA A 61 5.45 -4.73 -1.78
N HIS A 62 5.28 -6.02 -1.51
CA HIS A 62 4.38 -6.49 -0.47
C HIS A 62 4.85 -6.07 0.94
N ALA A 63 6.16 -6.05 1.19
CA ALA A 63 6.69 -5.51 2.44
C ALA A 63 6.39 -4.01 2.61
N VAL A 64 6.53 -3.22 1.54
CA VAL A 64 6.16 -1.78 1.55
C VAL A 64 4.65 -1.61 1.80
N LEU A 65 3.81 -2.37 1.11
CA LEU A 65 2.35 -2.37 1.30
C LEU A 65 1.98 -2.63 2.77
N ARG A 66 2.57 -3.66 3.38
CA ARG A 66 2.34 -3.99 4.80
C ARG A 66 2.80 -2.86 5.73
N ALA A 67 3.96 -2.27 5.47
CA ALA A 67 4.46 -1.14 6.26
C ALA A 67 3.52 0.07 6.18
N ARG A 68 2.99 0.41 4.99
CA ARG A 68 2.05 1.53 4.82
C ARG A 68 0.74 1.32 5.56
N ARG A 69 0.16 0.12 5.48
CA ARG A 69 -1.04 -0.24 6.24
C ARG A 69 -0.80 -0.21 7.75
N GLN A 70 0.36 -0.69 8.20
CA GLN A 70 0.74 -0.62 9.61
C GLN A 70 0.86 0.84 10.10
N ILE A 71 1.52 1.71 9.34
CA ILE A 71 1.65 3.14 9.68
C ILE A 71 0.27 3.79 9.76
N PHE A 72 -0.60 3.53 8.77
CA PHE A 72 -1.93 4.12 8.71
C PHE A 72 -2.86 3.63 9.83
N GLY A 73 -2.77 2.35 10.20
CA GLY A 73 -3.64 1.74 11.21
C GLY A 73 -3.22 1.97 12.67
N ARG A 74 -2.03 2.52 12.92
CA ARG A 74 -1.53 2.75 14.29
C ARG A 74 -1.86 4.16 14.80
N ALA A 75 -2.05 4.28 16.11
CA ALA A 75 -2.27 5.56 16.80
C ALA A 75 -1.02 6.46 16.69
N PRO A 76 -1.12 7.80 16.52
CA PRO A 76 0.02 8.66 16.14
C PRO A 76 1.28 8.56 17.02
N ASP A 77 1.14 8.19 18.28
CA ASP A 77 2.20 8.04 19.28
C ASP A 77 2.92 6.68 19.24
N TRP A 78 2.45 5.74 18.42
CA TRP A 78 2.92 4.35 18.39
C TRP A 78 4.43 4.19 18.19
N ALA A 79 5.05 5.08 17.44
CA ALA A 79 6.47 5.01 17.09
C ALA A 79 7.38 5.59 18.17
N LEU A 80 6.81 6.23 19.20
CA LEU A 80 7.54 6.93 20.27
C LEU A 80 7.50 6.18 21.61
N GLY A 81 6.77 5.06 21.68
CA GLY A 81 6.73 4.19 22.86
C GLY A 81 8.05 3.46 23.08
N ARG A 82 8.49 3.41 24.35
CA ARG A 82 9.63 2.62 24.81
C ARG A 82 9.43 1.13 24.55
#